data_AF-X0TKJ6-F1
#
_entry.id   AF-X0TKJ6-F1
#
_cell.length_a   1.000
_cell.length_b   1.000
_cell.length_c   1.000
_cell.angle_alpha   90.00
_cell.angle_beta   90.00
_cell.angle_gamma   90.00
#
_symmetry.space_group_name_H-M   'P 1'
#
loop_
_entity.id
_entity.type
_entity.pdbx_description
1 polymer ?
#
loop_
_entity_poly.entity_id
_entity_poly.type
_entity_poly.pdbx_seq_one_letter_code
_entity_poly.pdbx_strand_id
1 'polypeptide(L)'
;FCKLDAIQINPTIDTSSIKNMKLSHEGGLPDGVAGVAYHRPKIGLFQKENKQGFFTLENVGYAVVILKQQPNENEMPEIVEGDLSAHIRYDAVNSFGLGLNEKLIPVLSDDEWRRDYQKYAIMDGEAYVRVDYIDGPTAKISIYRDVDTRYDSMVLRKGQASGETYLPGFQCNAGFRATFLDAKVPETTAKLLFDGNEFDVYDNEKFADGLCRVVDIDSDKFGAGDVTIRCGRERFALSLEYNNIELEITDEDGKTYTKDFSEGDVVYEFKDGDRQVVLES
;
A
#
# COMPACT_ATOMS: atom_id res chain seq x y z
N PHE A 1 -8.01 -15.76 33.52
CA PHE A 1 -7.55 -15.13 32.28
C PHE A 1 -7.55 -13.64 32.49
N CYS A 2 -6.39 -12.99 32.39
CA CYS A 2 -6.27 -11.56 32.58
C CYS A 2 -5.91 -10.94 31.22
N LYS A 3 -6.71 -9.99 30.74
CA LYS A 3 -6.40 -9.23 29.53
C LYS A 3 -5.18 -8.35 29.81
N LEU A 4 -4.26 -8.30 28.86
CA LEU A 4 -3.08 -7.46 28.93
C LEU A 4 -3.29 -6.26 28.01
N ASP A 5 -3.20 -5.07 28.61
CA ASP A 5 -3.19 -3.79 27.91
C ASP A 5 -1.73 -3.29 27.87
N ALA A 6 -1.33 -2.67 26.76
CA ALA A 6 0.03 -2.16 26.57
C ALA A 6 0.04 -0.63 26.49
N ILE A 7 1.04 -0.02 27.14
CA ILE A 7 1.31 1.41 27.03
C ILE A 7 2.54 1.58 26.16
N GLN A 8 2.42 2.37 25.10
CA GLN A 8 3.54 2.67 24.21
C GLN A 8 4.45 3.70 24.88
N ILE A 9 5.56 3.25 25.46
CA ILE A 9 6.55 4.13 26.07
C ILE A 9 7.52 4.69 25.02
N ASN A 10 7.82 3.90 23.98
CA ASN A 10 8.63 4.33 22.85
C ASN A 10 7.75 4.44 21.57
N PRO A 11 7.52 5.66 21.04
CA PRO A 11 6.68 5.86 19.87
C PRO A 11 7.23 5.22 18.59
N THR A 12 8.52 4.86 18.54
CA THR A 12 9.12 4.20 17.37
C THR A 12 8.87 2.69 17.31
N ILE A 13 8.17 2.10 18.28
CA ILE A 13 7.83 0.67 18.26
C ILE A 13 6.34 0.54 18.03
N ASP A 14 5.95 0.06 16.85
CA ASP A 14 4.56 -0.25 16.54
C ASP A 14 4.15 -1.57 17.23
N THR A 15 3.04 -1.57 17.96
CA THR A 15 2.48 -2.77 18.58
C THR A 15 2.13 -3.85 17.57
N SER A 16 1.82 -3.48 16.32
CA SER A 16 1.58 -4.42 15.22
C SER A 16 2.83 -5.28 14.89
N SER A 17 4.02 -4.82 15.28
CA SER A 17 5.31 -5.47 15.03
C SER A 17 5.69 -6.51 16.08
N ILE A 18 4.87 -6.69 17.12
CA ILE A 18 5.07 -7.74 18.14
C ILE A 18 4.85 -9.10 17.48
N LYS A 19 5.89 -9.92 17.36
CA LYS A 19 5.80 -11.28 16.79
C LYS A 19 5.37 -12.29 17.84
N ASN A 20 5.85 -12.11 19.06
CA ASN A 20 5.57 -13.03 20.15
C ASN A 20 5.79 -12.35 21.50
N MET A 21 4.97 -12.73 22.48
CA MET A 21 5.19 -12.43 23.88
C MET A 21 5.31 -13.75 24.63
N LYS A 22 6.27 -13.83 25.56
CA LYS A 22 6.38 -14.93 26.51
C LYS A 22 6.29 -14.36 27.92
N LEU A 23 5.42 -14.94 28.73
CA LEU A 23 5.42 -14.67 30.16
C LEU A 23 6.38 -15.65 30.83
N SER A 24 7.19 -15.12 31.72
CA SER A 24 8.13 -15.86 32.57
C SER A 24 8.04 -15.31 33.97
N HIS A 25 8.51 -16.08 34.95
CA HIS A 25 8.69 -15.61 36.31
C HIS A 25 10.19 -15.65 36.61
N GLU A 26 10.69 -14.67 37.36
CA GLU A 26 12.05 -14.70 37.88
C GLU A 26 12.02 -15.40 39.24
N GLY A 27 12.72 -16.53 39.38
CA GLY A 27 12.74 -17.33 40.61
C GLY A 27 11.74 -18.50 40.62
N GLY A 28 11.32 -18.95 41.79
CA GLY A 28 10.30 -20.01 41.94
C GLY A 28 8.88 -19.48 41.74
N LEU A 29 7.96 -20.32 41.26
CA LEU A 29 6.54 -19.94 41.20
C LEU A 29 5.98 -19.73 42.62
N PRO A 30 5.11 -18.73 42.83
CA PRO A 30 4.42 -18.55 44.10
C PRO A 30 3.68 -19.81 44.53
N ASP A 31 3.58 -20.05 45.84
CA ASP A 31 2.81 -21.17 46.36
C ASP A 31 1.35 -21.08 45.92
N GLY A 32 0.81 -22.20 45.47
CA GLY A 32 -0.52 -22.27 44.85
C GLY A 32 -0.55 -22.01 43.34
N VAL A 33 0.56 -21.61 42.69
CA VAL A 33 0.62 -21.49 41.22
C VAL A 33 1.29 -22.70 40.59
N ALA A 34 0.58 -23.37 39.66
CA ALA A 34 1.08 -24.50 38.90
C ALA A 34 1.83 -24.06 37.63
N GLY A 35 1.49 -22.89 37.08
CA GLY A 35 2.20 -22.32 35.94
C GLY A 35 1.56 -21.04 35.43
N VAL A 36 2.27 -20.38 34.51
CA VAL A 36 1.80 -19.18 33.83
C VAL A 36 1.98 -19.38 32.33
N ALA A 37 0.96 -19.06 31.56
CA ALA A 37 0.95 -19.17 30.11
C ALA A 37 0.45 -17.88 29.49
N TYR A 38 0.85 -17.65 28.25
CA TYR A 38 0.39 -16.54 27.44
C TYR A 38 -0.46 -17.06 26.29
N HIS A 39 -1.63 -16.46 26.11
CA HIS A 39 -2.49 -16.70 24.97
C HIS A 39 -2.61 -15.45 24.11
N ARG A 40 -2.32 -15.63 22.81
CA ARG A 40 -2.52 -14.58 21.82
C ARG A 40 -4.02 -14.23 21.69
N PRO A 41 -4.36 -12.97 21.37
CA PRO A 41 -5.72 -12.63 20.99
C PRO A 41 -6.18 -13.54 19.84
N LYS A 42 -7.36 -14.14 19.97
CA LYS A 42 -8.00 -14.87 18.86
C LYS A 42 -9.00 -13.93 18.21
N ILE A 43 -8.79 -13.59 16.95
CA ILE A 43 -9.81 -12.90 16.13
C ILE A 43 -10.70 -14.00 15.54
N GLY A 44 -12.01 -13.90 15.76
CA GLY A 44 -12.98 -14.73 15.02
C GLY A 44 -12.90 -14.40 13.54
N LEU A 45 -13.04 -15.40 12.66
CA LEU A 45 -12.84 -15.39 11.19
C LEU A 45 -13.57 -14.31 10.36
N PHE A 46 -14.16 -13.27 10.97
CA PHE A 46 -15.01 -12.28 10.32
C PHE A 46 -14.75 -10.84 10.78
N GLN A 47 -13.53 -10.33 10.59
CA GLN A 47 -13.34 -8.87 10.50
C GLN A 47 -12.53 -8.52 9.26
N LYS A 48 -13.28 -8.19 8.20
CA LYS A 48 -12.83 -7.30 7.13
C LYS A 48 -12.47 -5.96 7.80
N GLU A 49 -11.32 -5.39 7.45
CA GLU A 49 -10.93 -4.00 7.71
C GLU A 49 -10.15 -3.63 8.99
N ASN A 50 -9.29 -4.49 9.52
CA ASN A 50 -8.17 -3.98 10.34
C ASN A 50 -6.83 -4.30 9.67
N LYS A 51 -6.19 -3.24 9.13
CA LYS A 51 -4.81 -3.25 8.60
C LYS A 51 -3.75 -3.26 9.71
N GLN A 52 -4.16 -3.18 10.97
CA GLN A 52 -3.27 -3.38 12.12
C GLN A 52 -3.14 -4.89 12.38
N GLY A 53 -1.92 -5.37 12.54
CA GLY A 53 -1.65 -6.78 12.87
C GLY A 53 -2.35 -7.25 14.15
N PHE A 54 -2.16 -8.51 14.51
CA PHE A 54 -2.89 -9.23 15.59
C PHE A 54 -2.81 -8.61 17.00
N PHE A 55 -2.05 -7.54 17.21
CA PHE A 55 -1.82 -6.86 18.49
C PHE A 55 -2.21 -5.39 18.38
N THR A 56 -3.21 -4.99 19.16
CA THR A 56 -3.54 -3.58 19.38
C THR A 56 -3.00 -3.14 20.74
N LEU A 57 -2.75 -1.84 20.94
CA LEU A 57 -2.39 -1.27 22.25
C LEU A 57 -3.37 -1.68 23.35
N GLU A 58 -4.64 -1.74 22.97
CA GLU A 58 -5.72 -2.15 23.86
C GLU A 58 -5.84 -3.66 24.04
N ASN A 59 -5.14 -4.52 23.28
CA ASN A 59 -5.21 -5.96 23.50
C ASN A 59 -3.97 -6.67 22.95
N VAL A 60 -2.96 -6.84 23.81
CA VAL A 60 -1.76 -7.60 23.48
C VAL A 60 -1.87 -9.08 23.84
N GLY A 61 -3.04 -9.53 24.31
CA GLY A 61 -3.36 -10.93 24.62
C GLY A 61 -3.76 -11.16 26.07
N TYR A 62 -3.66 -12.41 26.51
CA TYR A 62 -4.12 -12.84 27.83
C TYR A 62 -3.02 -13.56 28.60
N ALA A 63 -2.84 -13.15 29.85
CA ALA A 63 -2.10 -13.91 30.85
C ALA A 63 -3.03 -14.96 31.47
N VAL A 64 -2.55 -16.20 31.52
CA VAL A 64 -3.25 -17.33 32.13
C VAL A 64 -2.41 -17.84 33.27
N VAL A 65 -2.88 -17.59 34.49
CA VAL A 65 -2.30 -18.16 35.70
C VAL A 65 -3.07 -19.44 36.01
N ILE A 66 -2.35 -20.54 36.10
CA ILE A 66 -2.89 -21.86 36.42
C ILE A 66 -2.59 -22.11 37.90
N LEU A 67 -3.62 -22.29 38.71
CA LEU A 67 -3.47 -22.59 40.14
C LEU A 67 -3.32 -24.10 40.36
N LYS A 68 -2.58 -24.48 41.40
CA LYS A 68 -2.51 -25.87 41.89
C LYS A 68 -3.86 -26.23 42.50
N GLN A 69 -4.34 -27.44 42.23
CA GLN A 69 -5.55 -27.94 42.86
C GLN A 69 -5.33 -28.14 44.36
N GLN A 70 -6.16 -27.51 45.19
CA GLN A 70 -6.18 -27.72 46.63
C GLN A 70 -7.35 -28.66 47.00
N PRO A 71 -7.08 -29.83 47.63
CA PRO A 71 -8.13 -30.76 48.04
C PRO A 71 -9.04 -30.19 49.14
N ASN A 72 -8.51 -29.26 49.95
CA ASN A 72 -9.23 -28.58 51.02
C ASN A 72 -9.39 -27.10 50.67
N GLU A 73 -10.61 -26.71 50.30
CA GLU A 73 -10.92 -25.34 49.87
C GLU A 73 -10.73 -24.31 50.99
N ASN A 74 -10.83 -24.72 52.27
CA ASN A 74 -10.62 -23.84 53.42
C ASN A 74 -9.16 -23.42 53.62
N GLU A 75 -8.21 -24.13 53.00
CA GLU A 75 -6.78 -23.81 53.04
C GLU A 75 -6.35 -23.00 51.81
N MET A 76 -7.28 -22.68 50.91
CA MET A 76 -6.99 -21.88 49.73
C MET A 76 -6.81 -20.41 50.14
N PRO A 77 -5.65 -19.78 49.85
CA PRO A 77 -5.44 -18.38 50.15
C PRO A 77 -6.37 -17.51 49.30
N GLU A 78 -6.90 -16.44 49.89
CA GLU A 78 -7.77 -15.49 49.18
C GLU A 78 -7.02 -14.68 48.11
N ILE A 79 -5.70 -14.49 48.29
CA ILE A 79 -4.86 -13.70 47.40
C ILE A 79 -3.59 -14.50 47.09
N VAL A 80 -3.22 -14.55 45.82
CA VAL A 80 -1.96 -15.11 45.34
C VAL A 80 -1.19 -13.99 44.65
N GLU A 81 -0.03 -13.64 45.20
CA GLU A 81 0.82 -12.54 44.71
C GLU A 81 2.13 -13.09 44.13
N GLY A 82 2.65 -12.43 43.10
CA GLY A 82 3.93 -12.76 42.51
C GLY A 82 4.28 -11.88 41.31
N ASP A 83 5.57 -11.79 41.03
CA ASP A 83 6.09 -10.99 39.93
C ASP A 83 6.16 -11.79 38.62
N LEU A 84 5.76 -11.16 37.52
CA LEU A 84 5.82 -11.74 36.18
C LEU A 84 6.63 -10.84 35.25
N SER A 85 7.63 -11.43 34.59
CA SER A 85 8.43 -10.78 33.57
C SER A 85 7.92 -11.17 32.17
N ALA A 86 7.54 -10.18 31.37
CA ALA A 86 7.13 -10.38 29.98
C ALA A 86 8.30 -10.15 29.02
N HIS A 87 8.66 -11.17 28.26
CA HIS A 87 9.65 -11.09 27.19
C HIS A 87 8.96 -10.91 25.85
N ILE A 88 9.06 -9.70 25.30
CA ILE A 88 8.44 -9.32 24.03
C ILE A 88 9.48 -9.39 22.91
N ARG A 89 9.19 -10.13 21.84
CA ARG A 89 9.96 -10.11 20.60
C ARG A 89 9.18 -9.33 19.56
N TYR A 90 9.76 -8.22 19.11
CA TYR A 90 9.26 -7.40 18.02
C TYR A 90 10.24 -7.42 16.84
N ASP A 91 9.74 -7.16 15.65
CA ASP A 91 10.56 -6.97 14.46
C ASP A 91 10.47 -5.51 14.03
N ALA A 92 11.56 -4.75 14.21
CA ALA A 92 11.59 -3.31 13.91
C ALA A 92 11.54 -2.99 12.41
N VAL A 93 11.41 -4.00 11.54
CA VAL A 93 11.37 -3.82 10.09
C VAL A 93 10.17 -2.98 9.64
N ASN A 94 9.05 -3.02 10.37
CA ASN A 94 7.83 -2.29 9.99
C ASN A 94 7.68 -0.91 10.66
N SER A 95 8.55 -0.53 11.61
CA SER A 95 8.35 0.68 12.43
C SER A 95 8.70 2.00 11.74
N PHE A 96 9.19 1.97 10.51
CA PHE A 96 9.59 3.15 9.73
C PHE A 96 8.81 3.30 8.41
N GLY A 97 7.64 2.66 8.27
CA GLY A 97 6.92 2.58 6.99
C GLY A 97 7.67 1.74 5.93
N LEU A 98 8.70 1.00 6.37
CA LEU A 98 9.56 0.09 5.61
C LEU A 98 9.03 -1.34 5.56
N GLY A 99 7.70 -1.51 5.59
CA GLY A 99 7.10 -2.81 5.32
C GLY A 99 7.53 -3.33 3.94
N LEU A 100 7.52 -4.66 3.75
CA LEU A 100 7.68 -5.30 2.44
C LEU A 100 6.57 -4.79 1.49
N ASN A 101 6.86 -3.69 0.81
CA ASN A 101 5.97 -3.03 -0.13
C ASN A 101 6.46 -3.37 -1.53
N GLU A 102 5.96 -4.46 -2.10
CA GLU A 102 6.06 -4.67 -3.54
C GLU A 102 5.25 -3.56 -4.22
N LYS A 103 5.92 -2.68 -4.96
CA LYS A 103 5.28 -1.52 -5.61
C LYS A 103 5.58 -1.56 -7.10
N LEU A 104 4.54 -1.43 -7.90
CA LEU A 104 4.67 -1.24 -9.34
C LEU A 104 4.96 0.24 -9.60
N ILE A 105 6.10 0.54 -10.22
CA ILE A 105 6.55 1.90 -10.50
C ILE A 105 6.86 1.98 -12.00
N PRO A 106 6.17 2.85 -12.77
CA PRO A 106 6.47 3.04 -14.19
C PRO A 106 7.78 3.81 -14.37
N VAL A 107 8.36 3.71 -15.56
CA VAL A 107 9.45 4.59 -15.99
C VAL A 107 8.84 5.93 -16.39
N LEU A 108 9.20 7.00 -15.69
CA LEU A 108 8.63 8.33 -15.88
C LEU A 108 9.65 9.28 -16.51
N SER A 109 9.16 10.14 -17.40
CA SER A 109 9.89 11.33 -17.84
C SER A 109 10.09 12.32 -16.68
N ASP A 110 10.97 13.31 -16.86
CA ASP A 110 11.25 14.30 -15.81
C ASP A 110 10.04 15.17 -15.48
N ASP A 111 9.20 15.49 -16.47
CA ASP A 111 7.99 16.29 -16.26
C ASP A 111 6.89 15.50 -15.55
N GLU A 112 6.70 14.23 -15.94
CA GLU A 112 5.78 13.32 -15.23
C GLU A 112 6.24 13.11 -13.78
N TRP A 113 7.54 12.90 -13.57
CA TRP A 113 8.11 12.78 -12.22
C TRP A 113 7.79 14.02 -11.37
N ARG A 114 7.98 15.23 -11.91
CA ARG A 114 7.69 16.47 -11.19
C ARG A 114 6.24 16.59 -10.73
N ARG A 115 5.30 16.10 -11.53
CA ARG A 115 3.86 16.09 -11.20
C ARG A 115 3.51 14.96 -10.23
N ASP A 116 4.05 13.77 -10.45
CA ASP A 116 3.52 12.54 -9.86
C ASP A 116 4.40 11.91 -8.76
N TYR A 117 5.59 12.45 -8.46
CA TYR A 117 6.54 11.81 -7.51
C TYR A 117 5.92 11.46 -6.15
N GLN A 118 4.96 12.26 -5.68
CA GLN A 118 4.26 12.04 -4.41
C GLN A 118 3.54 10.68 -4.36
N LYS A 119 3.04 10.17 -5.50
CA LYS A 119 2.40 8.84 -5.61
C LYS A 119 3.40 7.71 -5.32
N TYR A 120 4.69 7.96 -5.53
CA TYR A 120 5.78 6.99 -5.35
C TYR A 120 6.52 7.17 -4.02
N ALA A 121 5.86 7.80 -3.05
CA ALA A 121 6.30 7.84 -1.66
C ALA A 121 6.53 6.44 -1.08
N ILE A 122 7.56 6.34 -0.26
CA ILE A 122 7.91 5.22 0.62
C ILE A 122 8.19 5.78 2.02
N MET A 123 8.27 4.93 3.03
CA MET A 123 8.57 5.34 4.41
C MET A 123 7.63 6.46 4.90
N ASP A 124 6.33 6.28 4.67
CA ASP A 124 5.28 7.25 5.02
C ASP A 124 5.49 8.68 4.46
N GLY A 125 6.20 8.80 3.33
CA GLY A 125 6.42 10.08 2.65
C GLY A 125 7.80 10.69 2.86
N GLU A 126 8.68 10.04 3.65
CA GLU A 126 10.02 10.54 3.92
C GLU A 126 11.00 10.37 2.74
N ALA A 127 10.67 9.50 1.78
CA ALA A 127 11.46 9.31 0.56
C ALA A 127 10.57 8.88 -0.61
N TYR A 128 11.10 9.04 -1.82
CA TYR A 128 10.41 8.74 -3.07
C TYR A 128 11.28 7.86 -3.95
N VAL A 129 10.66 6.88 -4.62
CA VAL A 129 11.36 5.95 -5.51
C VAL A 129 11.02 6.27 -6.96
N ARG A 130 12.06 6.36 -7.80
CA ARG A 130 11.95 6.53 -9.24
C ARG A 130 12.64 5.38 -9.96
N VAL A 131 12.01 4.84 -11.00
CA VAL A 131 12.69 3.97 -11.95
C VAL A 131 13.19 4.85 -13.10
N ASP A 132 14.51 4.98 -13.22
CA ASP A 132 15.13 5.83 -14.24
C ASP A 132 15.07 5.17 -15.62
N TYR A 133 15.34 3.87 -15.69
CA TYR A 133 15.20 3.06 -16.90
C TYR A 133 15.12 1.57 -16.59
N ILE A 134 14.61 0.82 -17.57
CA ILE A 134 14.61 -0.64 -17.59
C ILE A 134 15.25 -1.08 -18.91
N ASP A 135 16.24 -1.96 -18.83
CA ASP A 135 16.94 -2.56 -19.96
C ASP A 135 16.99 -4.09 -19.77
N GLY A 136 16.00 -4.78 -20.34
CA GLY A 136 15.82 -6.22 -20.22
C GLY A 136 15.76 -6.69 -18.75
N PRO A 137 16.72 -7.49 -18.28
CA PRO A 137 16.75 -7.98 -16.89
C PRO A 137 17.33 -6.97 -15.91
N THR A 138 17.64 -5.74 -16.33
CA THR A 138 18.30 -4.73 -15.51
C THR A 138 17.41 -3.51 -15.36
N ALA A 139 17.33 -2.95 -14.16
CA ALA A 139 16.64 -1.69 -13.89
C ALA A 139 17.57 -0.75 -13.12
N LYS A 140 17.51 0.55 -13.43
CA LYS A 140 18.13 1.59 -12.60
C LYS A 140 17.05 2.26 -11.77
N ILE A 141 17.25 2.23 -10.46
CA ILE A 141 16.34 2.78 -9.47
C ILE A 141 17.08 3.88 -8.72
N SER A 142 16.41 5.02 -8.55
CA SER A 142 16.91 6.16 -7.79
C SER A 142 15.96 6.48 -6.64
N ILE A 143 16.53 6.81 -5.48
CA ILE A 143 15.78 7.25 -4.31
C ILE A 143 16.01 8.74 -4.11
N TYR A 144 14.93 9.46 -3.88
CA TYR A 144 14.86 10.90 -3.75
C TYR A 144 14.31 11.30 -2.39
N ARG A 145 14.75 12.46 -1.88
CA ARG A 145 14.15 13.14 -0.72
C ARG A 145 12.89 13.90 -1.08
N ASP A 146 12.95 14.56 -2.23
CA ASP A 146 11.99 15.49 -2.77
C ASP A 146 12.10 15.42 -4.30
N VAL A 147 11.34 16.24 -5.01
CA VAL A 147 11.28 16.19 -6.48
C VAL A 147 12.65 16.29 -7.17
N ASP A 148 13.62 17.03 -6.62
CA ASP A 148 14.90 17.33 -7.27
C ASP A 148 16.11 16.72 -6.55
N THR A 149 16.00 16.37 -5.27
CA THR A 149 17.13 15.93 -4.44
C THR A 149 17.27 14.42 -4.43
N ARG A 150 18.17 13.88 -5.26
CA ARG A 150 18.51 12.45 -5.27
C ARG A 150 19.44 12.08 -4.11
N TYR A 151 19.03 11.09 -3.31
CA TYR A 151 19.85 10.51 -2.25
C TYR A 151 20.80 9.43 -2.76
N ASP A 152 20.27 8.48 -3.53
CA ASP A 152 21.05 7.35 -4.02
C ASP A 152 20.51 6.87 -5.37
N SER A 153 21.35 6.12 -6.10
CA SER A 153 20.96 5.44 -7.33
C SER A 153 21.68 4.11 -7.45
N MET A 154 20.94 3.07 -7.82
CA MET A 154 21.45 1.71 -7.93
C MET A 154 20.95 1.03 -9.18
N VAL A 155 21.80 0.19 -9.76
CA VAL A 155 21.46 -0.66 -10.90
C VAL A 155 21.29 -2.08 -10.39
N LEU A 156 20.10 -2.64 -10.55
CA LEU A 156 19.72 -3.96 -10.06
C LEU A 156 19.36 -4.88 -11.21
N ARG A 157 19.78 -6.14 -11.13
CA ARG A 157 19.29 -7.21 -12.01
C ARG A 157 18.04 -7.86 -11.43
N LYS A 158 17.24 -8.52 -12.26
CA LYS A 158 16.06 -9.27 -11.84
C LYS A 158 16.42 -10.28 -10.74
N GLY A 159 15.72 -10.22 -9.62
CA GLY A 159 15.97 -11.01 -8.41
C GLY A 159 17.16 -10.58 -7.56
N GLN A 160 17.92 -9.56 -7.98
CA GLN A 160 19.07 -9.05 -7.23
C GLN A 160 18.61 -8.01 -6.20
N ALA A 161 18.96 -8.25 -4.93
CA ALA A 161 18.85 -7.24 -3.89
C ALA A 161 20.06 -6.28 -3.93
N SER A 162 19.81 -5.01 -3.64
CA SER A 162 20.85 -4.01 -3.44
C SER A 162 21.71 -4.32 -2.21
N GLY A 163 22.85 -3.64 -2.10
CA GLY A 163 23.51 -3.48 -0.81
C GLY A 163 22.59 -2.78 0.20
N GLU A 164 22.91 -2.92 1.47
CA GLU A 164 22.23 -2.16 2.52
C GLU A 164 22.66 -0.69 2.44
N THR A 165 21.70 0.19 2.19
CA THR A 165 21.91 1.64 2.12
C THR A 165 21.15 2.31 3.26
N TYR A 166 21.69 3.41 3.78
CA TYR A 166 21.07 4.20 4.85
C TYR A 166 20.57 5.54 4.32
N LEU A 167 19.38 5.96 4.77
CA LEU A 167 18.89 7.30 4.46
C LEU A 167 19.65 8.37 5.25
N PRO A 168 19.96 9.52 4.62
CA PRO A 168 20.52 10.67 5.33
C PRO A 168 19.60 11.12 6.47
N GLY A 169 20.15 11.40 7.65
CA GLY A 169 19.39 11.80 8.84
C GLY A 169 19.04 10.66 9.80
N PHE A 170 19.09 9.41 9.34
CA PHE A 170 18.90 8.22 10.17
C PHE A 170 20.24 7.50 10.39
N GLN A 171 21.12 8.09 11.21
CA GLN A 171 22.45 7.52 11.49
C GLN A 171 22.33 6.05 11.95
N CYS A 172 22.69 5.11 11.08
CA CYS A 172 22.76 3.65 11.29
C CYS A 172 21.48 2.92 11.76
N ASN A 173 20.35 3.62 11.95
CA ASN A 173 19.15 3.04 12.56
C ASN A 173 18.06 2.63 11.55
N ALA A 174 18.17 3.06 10.28
CA ALA A 174 17.21 2.73 9.23
C ALA A 174 17.94 2.43 7.91
N GLY A 175 18.29 1.16 7.71
CA GLY A 175 18.84 0.65 6.46
C GLY A 175 17.73 0.08 5.57
N PHE A 176 17.84 0.26 4.26
CA PHE A 176 16.94 -0.34 3.29
C PHE A 176 17.69 -1.18 2.26
N ARG A 177 16.96 -2.14 1.66
CA ARG A 177 17.41 -2.90 0.49
C ARG A 177 16.30 -2.88 -0.54
N ALA A 178 16.65 -2.52 -1.77
CA ALA A 178 15.74 -2.60 -2.90
C ALA A 178 15.99 -3.89 -3.68
N THR A 179 14.93 -4.55 -4.13
CA THR A 179 15.04 -5.74 -5.00
C THR A 179 14.23 -5.48 -6.26
N PHE A 180 14.84 -5.67 -7.42
CA PHE A 180 14.11 -5.64 -8.68
C PHE A 180 13.49 -7.02 -8.95
N LEU A 181 12.17 -7.15 -8.76
CA LEU A 181 11.48 -8.44 -8.87
C LEU A 181 11.16 -8.81 -10.32
N ASP A 182 10.48 -7.92 -11.02
CA ASP A 182 10.13 -8.10 -12.43
C ASP A 182 9.84 -6.76 -13.10
N ALA A 183 9.96 -6.73 -14.42
CA ALA A 183 9.42 -5.66 -15.25
C ALA A 183 8.34 -6.26 -16.14
N LYS A 184 7.14 -5.72 -16.03
CA LYS A 184 6.07 -5.96 -16.99
C LYS A 184 5.92 -4.70 -17.82
N VAL A 185 5.76 -4.87 -19.13
CA VAL A 185 5.25 -3.78 -19.95
C VAL A 185 3.82 -3.55 -19.46
N PRO A 186 3.44 -2.32 -19.06
CA PRO A 186 2.04 -2.03 -18.79
C PRO A 186 1.26 -2.34 -20.06
N GLU A 187 0.48 -3.42 -20.02
CA GLU A 187 -0.41 -3.78 -21.11
C GLU A 187 -1.65 -2.90 -21.00
N THR A 188 -2.08 -2.36 -22.14
CA THR A 188 -3.32 -1.60 -22.19
C THR A 188 -4.48 -2.50 -21.75
N THR A 189 -5.20 -2.09 -20.71
CA THR A 189 -6.34 -2.82 -20.15
C THR A 189 -7.63 -2.09 -20.44
N ALA A 190 -8.67 -2.84 -20.81
CA ALA A 190 -10.03 -2.33 -20.89
C ALA A 190 -10.90 -2.94 -19.79
N LYS A 191 -11.74 -2.10 -19.16
CA LYS A 191 -12.82 -2.57 -18.28
C LYS A 191 -14.10 -2.75 -19.08
N LEU A 192 -14.60 -3.97 -19.13
CA LEU A 192 -15.82 -4.33 -19.85
C LEU A 192 -16.90 -4.78 -18.89
N LEU A 193 -18.10 -4.22 -19.03
CA LEU A 193 -19.30 -4.72 -18.36
C LEU A 193 -20.08 -5.60 -19.34
N PHE A 194 -20.15 -6.90 -19.05
CA PHE A 194 -20.86 -7.88 -19.89
C PHE A 194 -21.79 -8.73 -19.04
N ASP A 195 -23.09 -8.71 -19.37
CA ASP A 195 -24.16 -9.41 -18.63
C ASP A 195 -24.14 -9.14 -17.12
N GLY A 196 -23.88 -7.88 -16.74
CA GLY A 196 -23.81 -7.44 -15.34
C GLY A 196 -22.52 -7.82 -14.59
N ASN A 197 -21.55 -8.44 -15.26
CA ASN A 197 -20.24 -8.77 -14.69
C ASN A 197 -19.15 -7.86 -15.27
N GLU A 198 -18.27 -7.35 -14.41
CA GLU A 198 -17.10 -6.59 -14.82
C GLU A 198 -15.92 -7.52 -15.14
N PHE A 199 -15.27 -7.26 -16.27
CA PHE A 199 -14.07 -7.96 -16.72
C PHE A 199 -12.97 -6.94 -17.00
N ASP A 200 -11.82 -7.10 -16.35
CA ASP A 200 -10.57 -6.46 -16.78
C ASP A 200 -9.96 -7.34 -17.87
N VAL A 201 -9.79 -6.80 -19.07
CA VAL A 201 -9.29 -7.56 -20.22
C VAL A 201 -8.07 -6.92 -20.87
N TYR A 202 -7.16 -7.76 -21.36
CA TYR A 202 -5.97 -7.39 -22.11
C TYR A 202 -6.14 -7.64 -23.61
N ASP A 203 -5.25 -7.08 -24.42
CA ASP A 203 -5.23 -7.36 -25.84
C ASP A 203 -5.10 -8.88 -26.10
N ASN A 204 -5.85 -9.37 -27.08
CA ASN A 204 -5.94 -10.79 -27.44
C ASN A 204 -6.50 -11.74 -26.37
N GLU A 205 -6.98 -11.25 -25.22
CA GLU A 205 -7.54 -12.05 -24.15
C GLU A 205 -8.97 -12.54 -24.44
N LYS A 206 -9.33 -13.70 -23.88
CA LYS A 206 -10.69 -14.24 -23.92
C LYS A 206 -11.43 -13.97 -22.61
N PHE A 207 -12.69 -13.57 -22.69
CA PHE A 207 -13.56 -13.36 -21.53
C PHE A 207 -14.94 -14.00 -21.75
N ALA A 208 -15.84 -13.91 -20.75
CA ALA A 208 -17.15 -14.54 -20.76
C ALA A 208 -17.08 -16.05 -21.12
N ASP A 209 -16.32 -16.82 -20.33
CA ASP A 209 -16.09 -18.26 -20.52
C ASP A 209 -15.54 -18.64 -21.90
N GLY A 210 -14.82 -17.72 -22.55
CA GLY A 210 -14.20 -17.93 -23.86
C GLY A 210 -15.12 -17.70 -25.05
N LEU A 211 -16.33 -17.17 -24.83
CA LEU A 211 -17.27 -16.79 -25.88
C LEU A 211 -16.79 -15.58 -26.69
N CYS A 212 -16.11 -14.64 -26.02
CA CYS A 212 -15.61 -13.41 -26.60
C CYS A 212 -14.11 -13.29 -26.47
N ARG A 213 -13.48 -12.58 -27.40
CA ARG A 213 -12.06 -12.26 -27.42
C ARG A 213 -11.85 -10.79 -27.77
N VAL A 214 -10.99 -10.13 -27.04
CA VAL A 214 -10.46 -8.81 -27.39
C VAL A 214 -9.53 -8.98 -28.59
N VAL A 215 -9.70 -8.13 -29.59
CA VAL A 215 -8.89 -8.15 -30.82
C VAL A 215 -7.83 -7.07 -30.80
N ASP A 216 -8.18 -5.92 -30.23
CA ASP A 216 -7.34 -4.73 -30.18
C ASP A 216 -7.87 -3.80 -29.08
N ILE A 217 -6.97 -3.11 -28.39
CA ILE A 217 -7.29 -2.04 -27.44
C ILE A 217 -6.44 -0.83 -27.82
N ASP A 218 -7.11 0.24 -28.27
CA ASP A 218 -6.49 1.54 -28.52
C ASP A 218 -6.97 2.50 -27.44
N SER A 219 -6.06 2.94 -26.57
CA SER A 219 -6.38 3.86 -25.48
C SER A 219 -5.58 5.14 -25.65
N ASP A 220 -6.24 6.28 -25.46
CA ASP A 220 -5.54 7.55 -25.31
C ASP A 220 -4.93 7.71 -23.91
N LYS A 221 -4.17 8.80 -23.75
CA LYS A 221 -3.44 9.09 -22.51
C LYS A 221 -4.35 9.48 -21.33
N PHE A 222 -5.64 9.73 -21.57
CA PHE A 222 -6.58 10.18 -20.54
C PHE A 222 -7.68 9.15 -20.26
N GLY A 223 -7.47 7.89 -20.67
CA GLY A 223 -8.32 6.76 -20.27
C GLY A 223 -9.60 6.58 -21.10
N ALA A 224 -9.73 7.32 -22.20
CA ALA A 224 -10.71 7.05 -23.26
C ALA A 224 -10.06 6.23 -24.38
N GLY A 225 -10.89 5.74 -25.31
CA GLY A 225 -10.39 4.95 -26.43
C GLY A 225 -11.35 3.88 -26.94
N ASP A 226 -10.85 3.05 -27.84
CA ASP A 226 -11.59 2.05 -28.58
C ASP A 226 -11.15 0.63 -28.24
N VAL A 227 -12.12 -0.23 -27.96
CA VAL A 227 -11.89 -1.66 -27.74
C VAL A 227 -12.60 -2.43 -28.83
N THR A 228 -11.84 -3.16 -29.66
CA THR A 228 -12.43 -4.06 -30.66
C THR A 228 -12.61 -5.44 -30.06
N ILE A 229 -13.86 -5.94 -30.05
CA ILE A 229 -14.23 -7.23 -29.52
C ILE A 229 -14.76 -8.14 -30.64
N ARG A 230 -14.44 -9.43 -30.55
CA ARG A 230 -15.05 -10.47 -31.38
C ARG A 230 -15.72 -11.52 -30.51
N CYS A 231 -17.02 -11.70 -30.70
CA CYS A 231 -17.81 -12.76 -30.07
C CYS A 231 -18.37 -13.66 -31.19
N GLY A 232 -17.95 -14.93 -31.22
CA GLY A 232 -18.31 -15.84 -32.32
C GLY A 232 -17.89 -15.34 -33.71
N ARG A 233 -18.85 -14.99 -34.56
CA ARG A 233 -18.62 -14.46 -35.93
C ARG A 233 -18.73 -12.94 -36.03
N GLU A 234 -19.22 -12.28 -35.00
CA GLU A 234 -19.46 -10.85 -35.00
C GLU A 234 -18.25 -10.12 -34.41
N ARG A 235 -17.91 -8.99 -35.03
CA ARG A 235 -16.86 -8.08 -34.60
C ARG A 235 -17.47 -6.70 -34.46
N PHE A 236 -17.26 -6.06 -33.32
CA PHE A 236 -17.75 -4.72 -33.03
C PHE A 236 -16.72 -3.97 -32.18
N ALA A 237 -16.77 -2.64 -32.25
CA ALA A 237 -15.93 -1.76 -31.44
C ALA A 237 -16.80 -1.08 -30.37
N LEU A 238 -16.26 -0.98 -29.16
CA LEU A 238 -16.81 -0.17 -28.09
C LEU A 238 -15.90 1.03 -27.94
N SER A 239 -16.47 2.23 -28.06
CA SER A 239 -15.74 3.47 -27.85
C SER A 239 -16.14 4.06 -26.51
N LEU A 240 -15.15 4.45 -25.72
CA LEU A 240 -15.34 5.27 -24.55
C LEU A 240 -14.91 6.69 -24.93
N GLU A 241 -15.89 7.56 -25.14
CA GLU A 241 -15.67 8.99 -25.39
C GLU A 241 -15.75 9.77 -24.07
N TYR A 242 -15.04 10.90 -23.98
CA TYR A 242 -15.20 11.81 -22.85
C TYR A 242 -16.61 12.38 -22.82
N ASN A 243 -17.18 12.52 -21.63
CA ASN A 243 -18.39 13.30 -21.47
C ASN A 243 -18.03 14.78 -21.63
N ASN A 244 -18.75 15.50 -22.49
CA ASN A 244 -18.63 16.94 -22.57
C ASN A 244 -19.07 17.56 -21.24
N ILE A 245 -18.24 18.46 -20.70
CA ILE A 245 -18.56 19.25 -19.52
C ILE A 245 -19.02 20.62 -20.01
N GLU A 246 -20.27 20.96 -19.71
CA GLU A 246 -20.81 22.29 -19.97
C GLU A 246 -20.27 23.24 -18.88
N LEU A 247 -19.42 24.19 -19.28
CA LEU A 247 -18.89 25.20 -18.37
C LEU A 247 -19.56 26.55 -18.61
N GLU A 248 -19.96 27.18 -17.51
CA GLU A 248 -20.46 28.54 -17.48
C GLU A 248 -19.31 29.50 -17.08
N ILE A 249 -18.84 30.31 -18.02
CA ILE A 249 -17.71 31.23 -17.84
C ILE A 249 -18.22 32.67 -17.84
N THR A 250 -17.97 33.40 -16.75
CA THR A 250 -18.28 34.82 -16.64
C THR A 250 -17.04 35.67 -16.88
N ASP A 251 -17.12 36.64 -17.81
CA ASP A 251 -16.03 37.57 -18.09
C ASP A 251 -15.91 38.70 -17.04
N GLU A 252 -14.84 39.50 -17.14
CA GLU A 252 -14.59 40.64 -16.25
C GLU A 252 -15.70 41.71 -16.32
N ASP A 253 -16.47 41.75 -17.41
CA ASP A 253 -17.60 42.65 -17.62
C ASP A 253 -18.92 42.07 -17.06
N GLY A 254 -18.88 40.89 -16.44
CA GLY A 254 -20.02 40.21 -15.82
C GLY A 254 -20.94 39.50 -16.81
N LYS A 255 -20.50 39.30 -18.07
CA LYS A 255 -21.25 38.58 -19.08
C LYS A 255 -20.87 37.11 -19.08
N THR A 256 -21.89 36.28 -19.03
CA THR A 256 -21.72 34.83 -18.93
C THR A 256 -21.91 34.14 -20.27
N TYR A 257 -21.05 33.17 -20.55
CA TYR A 257 -21.10 32.33 -21.72
C TYR A 257 -21.07 30.87 -21.28
N THR A 258 -21.96 30.08 -21.87
CA THR A 258 -21.99 28.65 -21.69
C THR A 258 -21.36 28.00 -22.90
N LYS A 259 -20.38 27.12 -22.67
CA LYS A 259 -19.72 26.38 -23.74
C LYS A 259 -19.45 24.96 -23.27
N ASP A 260 -19.71 24.02 -24.17
CA ASP A 260 -19.31 22.63 -23.99
C ASP A 260 -17.80 22.53 -24.20
N PHE A 261 -17.12 21.96 -23.21
CA PHE A 261 -15.71 21.63 -23.28
C PHE A 261 -15.55 20.12 -23.15
N SER A 262 -14.70 19.55 -23.99
CA SER A 262 -14.20 18.19 -23.82
C SER A 262 -12.87 18.24 -23.05
N GLU A 263 -12.49 17.12 -22.46
CA GLU A 263 -11.18 16.99 -21.82
C GLU A 263 -10.06 17.22 -22.85
N GLY A 264 -9.07 18.06 -22.54
CA GLY A 264 -8.05 18.54 -23.47
C GLY A 264 -8.39 19.84 -24.21
N ASP A 265 -9.62 20.38 -24.09
CA ASP A 265 -9.96 21.67 -24.67
C ASP A 265 -9.31 22.83 -23.90
N VAL A 266 -8.86 23.84 -24.64
CA VAL A 266 -8.43 25.12 -24.08
C VAL A 266 -9.67 25.88 -23.58
N VAL A 267 -9.80 25.95 -22.26
CA VAL A 267 -10.86 26.68 -21.57
C VAL A 267 -10.63 28.19 -21.64
N TYR A 268 -9.36 28.61 -21.58
CA TYR A 268 -9.00 30.03 -21.62
C TYR A 268 -7.59 30.24 -22.19
N GLU A 269 -7.41 31.23 -23.04
CA GLU A 269 -6.10 31.63 -23.56
C GLU A 269 -5.80 33.07 -23.10
N PHE A 270 -4.65 33.25 -22.46
CA PHE A 270 -4.25 34.57 -21.96
C PHE A 270 -3.77 35.46 -23.12
N LYS A 271 -3.91 36.79 -22.97
CA LYS A 271 -3.58 37.78 -24.02
C LYS A 271 -2.11 37.78 -24.46
N ASP A 272 -1.23 37.12 -23.71
CA ASP A 272 0.17 36.94 -24.05
C ASP A 272 0.43 35.75 -24.98
N GLY A 273 -0.57 34.90 -25.26
CA GLY A 273 -0.50 33.78 -26.21
C GLY A 273 0.34 32.59 -25.76
N ASP A 274 1.13 32.75 -24.70
CA ASP A 274 2.03 31.71 -24.16
C ASP A 274 1.39 30.88 -23.05
N ARG A 275 0.22 31.29 -22.55
CA ARG A 275 -0.47 30.62 -21.44
C ARG A 275 -1.88 30.23 -21.83
N GLN A 276 -2.21 28.97 -21.55
CA GLN A 276 -3.50 28.38 -21.82
C GLN A 276 -3.94 27.61 -20.58
N VAL A 277 -5.24 27.70 -20.25
CA VAL A 277 -5.90 26.84 -19.28
C VAL A 277 -6.58 25.74 -20.06
N VAL A 278 -6.19 24.49 -19.79
CA VAL A 278 -6.72 23.30 -20.46
C VAL A 278 -7.53 22.50 -19.44
N LEU A 279 -8.61 21.89 -19.89
CA LEU A 279 -9.40 20.98 -19.06
C LEU A 279 -8.66 19.64 -18.92
N GLU A 280 -8.28 19.24 -17.71
CA GLU A 280 -7.67 17.94 -17.38
C GLU A 280 -8.52 17.24 -16.30
N SER A 281 -8.65 15.89 -16.33
CA SER A 281 -9.32 15.09 -15.28
C SER A 281 -8.44 14.70 -14.09
#